data_AF-A0A661KT72-F1
#
_entry.id   AF-A0A661KT72-F1
#
_cell.length_a   1.000
_cell.length_b   1.000
_cell.length_c   1.000
_cell.angle_alpha   90.00
_cell.angle_beta   90.00
_cell.angle_gamma   90.00
#
_symmetry.space_group_name_H-M   'P 1'
#
loop_
_entity.id
_entity.type
_entity.pdbx_description
1 polymer ?
#
loop_
_entity_poly.entity_id
_entity_poly.type
_entity_poly.pdbx_seq_one_letter_code
_entity_poly.pdbx_strand_id
1 'polypeptide(L)'
;GKWEECQELLLRERKKGPVHNILMNGLKNRHQERETLESVMQESILKELPRLERFLPALNTLAAIAPLLGLLGTVTGMISTFHVITLYGTGDPRMMSGGISEALVTTELGLAVAIPVMLMHAFLRRRVEHIVGDMEEKAVALVNIILKEKNK
;
A
#
# COMPACT_ATOMS: atom_id res chain seq x y z
N GLY A 1 -33.85 -1.32 15.83
CA GLY A 1 -34.42 -1.42 17.17
C GLY A 1 -33.68 -2.46 17.99
N LYS A 2 -33.33 -3.61 17.42
CA LYS A 2 -32.60 -4.69 18.10
C LYS A 2 -31.09 -4.44 18.16
N TRP A 3 -30.69 -3.34 18.82
CA TRP A 3 -29.29 -2.90 18.90
C TRP A 3 -28.41 -3.85 19.70
N GLU A 4 -28.98 -4.51 20.71
CA GLU A 4 -28.29 -5.52 21.52
C GLU A 4 -27.97 -6.77 20.70
N GLU A 5 -28.90 -7.24 19.88
CA GLU A 5 -28.66 -8.36 18.94
C GLU A 5 -27.57 -8.01 17.92
N CYS A 6 -27.58 -6.79 17.36
CA CYS A 6 -26.51 -6.34 16.45
C CYS A 6 -25.12 -6.31 17.13
N GLN A 7 -25.06 -5.81 18.36
CA GLN A 7 -23.81 -5.78 19.12
C GLN A 7 -23.33 -7.20 19.45
N GLU A 8 -24.24 -8.11 19.80
CA GLU A 8 -23.92 -9.51 20.06
C GLU A 8 -23.43 -10.25 18.81
N LEU A 9 -24.04 -10.01 17.65
CA LEU A 9 -23.58 -10.55 16.36
C LEU A 9 -22.16 -10.09 16.01
N LEU A 10 -21.87 -8.80 16.20
CA LEU A 10 -20.52 -8.27 15.99
C LEU A 10 -19.53 -8.88 16.99
N LEU A 11 -19.91 -9.07 18.25
CA LEU A 11 -19.03 -9.70 19.25
C LEU A 11 -18.75 -11.18 18.95
N ARG A 12 -19.69 -11.89 18.31
CA ARG A 12 -19.54 -13.29 17.86
C ARG A 12 -18.70 -13.43 16.59
N GLU A 13 -18.48 -12.35 15.85
CA GLU A 13 -17.63 -12.37 14.65
C GLU A 13 -16.17 -12.67 15.01
N ARG A 14 -15.63 -13.78 14.47
CA ARG A 14 -14.23 -14.16 14.71
C ARG A 14 -13.21 -13.20 14.08
N LYS A 15 -13.58 -12.48 13.02
CA LYS A 15 -12.68 -11.56 12.31
C LYS A 15 -12.96 -10.13 12.71
N LYS A 16 -12.19 -9.62 13.67
CA LYS A 16 -12.19 -8.19 14.04
C LYS A 16 -11.44 -7.38 12.98
N GLY A 17 -12.10 -7.18 11.84
CA GLY A 17 -11.59 -6.35 10.75
C GLY A 17 -11.80 -4.85 10.99
N PRO A 18 -11.29 -3.99 10.10
CA PRO A 18 -11.44 -2.53 10.21
C PRO A 18 -12.91 -2.07 10.25
N VAL A 19 -13.76 -2.66 9.39
CA VAL A 19 -15.21 -2.40 9.37
C VAL A 19 -15.88 -2.76 10.70
N HIS A 20 -15.48 -3.88 11.32
CA HIS A 20 -16.01 -4.28 12.63
C HIS A 20 -15.72 -3.22 13.71
N ASN A 21 -14.49 -2.69 13.74
CA ASN A 21 -14.10 -1.67 14.72
C ASN A 21 -14.92 -0.38 14.57
N ILE A 22 -15.18 0.02 13.32
CA ILE A 22 -16.00 1.20 13.00
C ILE A 22 -17.45 0.99 13.42
N LEU A 23 -18.05 -0.14 13.05
CA LEU A 23 -19.43 -0.47 13.43
C LEU A 23 -19.59 -0.53 14.96
N MET A 24 -18.63 -1.13 15.66
CA MET A 24 -18.64 -1.21 17.12
C MET A 24 -18.55 0.16 17.78
N ASN A 25 -17.67 1.04 17.28
CA ASN A 25 -17.56 2.41 17.80
C ASN A 25 -18.82 3.24 17.53
N GLY A 26 -19.44 3.08 16.34
CA GLY A 26 -20.71 3.72 16.02
C GLY A 26 -21.86 3.26 16.93
N LEU A 27 -21.98 1.96 17.18
CA LEU A 27 -23.01 1.41 18.07
C LEU A 27 -22.84 1.89 19.52
N LYS A 28 -21.60 2.00 20.02
CA LYS A 28 -21.32 2.55 21.36
C LYS A 28 -21.73 4.01 21.51
N ASN A 29 -21.61 4.79 20.43
CA ASN A 29 -21.89 6.22 20.41
C ASN A 29 -23.27 6.56 19.82
N ARG A 30 -24.16 5.57 19.61
CA ARG A 30 -25.48 5.75 18.98
C ARG A 30 -26.38 6.80 19.63
N HIS A 31 -26.14 7.11 20.90
CA HIS A 31 -26.92 8.09 21.67
C HIS A 31 -26.50 9.54 21.38
N GLN A 32 -25.33 9.76 20.78
CA GLN A 32 -24.82 11.08 20.42
C GLN A 32 -25.64 11.77 19.32
N GLU A 33 -25.49 13.08 19.20
CA GLU A 33 -26.03 13.86 18.09
C GLU A 33 -25.36 13.47 16.76
N ARG A 34 -26.03 13.81 15.65
CA ARG A 34 -25.57 13.45 14.30
C ARG A 34 -24.12 13.84 14.05
N GLU A 35 -23.79 15.10 14.29
CA GLU A 35 -22.47 15.68 14.02
C GLU A 35 -21.38 14.97 14.82
N THR A 36 -21.62 14.74 16.12
CA THR A 36 -20.72 14.01 16.99
C THR A 36 -20.56 12.56 16.53
N LEU A 37 -21.64 11.90 16.13
CA LEU A 37 -21.59 10.51 15.64
C LEU A 37 -20.80 10.41 14.32
N GLU A 38 -21.06 11.29 13.36
CA GLU A 38 -20.30 11.35 12.11
C GLU A 38 -18.80 11.58 12.38
N SER A 39 -18.47 12.48 13.30
CA SER A 39 -17.09 12.77 13.72
C SER A 39 -16.40 11.55 14.33
N VAL A 40 -17.07 10.83 15.25
CA VAL A 40 -16.54 9.61 15.87
C VAL A 40 -16.29 8.50 14.83
N MET A 41 -17.17 8.39 13.84
CA MET A 41 -17.01 7.41 12.76
C MET A 41 -15.83 7.76 11.87
N GLN A 42 -15.67 9.03 11.50
CA GLN A 42 -14.52 9.52 10.74
C GLN A 42 -13.20 9.32 11.50
N GLU A 43 -13.15 9.66 12.79
CA GLU A 43 -11.97 9.43 13.63
C GLU A 43 -11.59 7.94 13.67
N SER A 44 -12.59 7.05 13.75
CA SER A 44 -12.36 5.61 13.73
C SER A 44 -11.75 5.13 12.41
N ILE A 45 -12.19 5.68 11.27
CA ILE A 45 -11.61 5.40 9.95
C ILE A 45 -10.16 5.88 9.88
N LEU A 46 -9.92 7.14 10.29
CA LEU A 46 -8.58 7.74 10.30
C LEU A 46 -7.59 6.97 11.18
N LYS A 47 -8.08 6.32 12.24
CA LYS A 47 -7.26 5.48 13.11
C LYS A 47 -6.85 4.15 12.48
N GLU A 48 -7.68 3.58 11.60
CA GLU A 48 -7.38 2.31 10.92
C GLU A 48 -6.55 2.50 9.65
N LEU A 49 -6.64 3.67 8.99
CA LEU A 49 -5.91 3.98 7.75
C LEU A 49 -4.39 3.72 7.83
N PRO A 50 -3.64 4.24 8.83
CA PRO A 50 -2.20 4.01 8.91
C PRO A 50 -1.83 2.53 8.97
N ARG A 51 -2.66 1.70 9.60
CA ARG A 51 -2.42 0.26 9.72
C ARG A 51 -2.59 -0.46 8.38
N LEU A 52 -3.55 -0.01 7.56
CA LEU A 52 -3.78 -0.55 6.22
C LEU A 52 -2.70 -0.10 5.24
N GLU A 53 -2.23 1.14 5.36
CA GLU A 53 -1.31 1.75 4.41
C GLU A 53 0.18 1.56 4.77
N ARG A 54 0.53 1.11 5.97
CA ARG A 54 1.92 1.12 6.50
C ARG A 54 3.00 0.56 5.58
N PHE A 55 2.68 -0.39 4.70
CA PHE A 55 3.66 -1.02 3.80
C PHE A 55 3.61 -0.49 2.35
N LEU A 56 2.57 0.24 1.97
CA LEU A 56 2.44 0.75 0.59
C LEU A 56 3.56 1.74 0.24
N PRO A 57 3.91 2.73 1.09
CA PRO A 57 5.01 3.66 0.79
C PRO A 57 6.34 2.93 0.59
N ALA A 58 6.64 1.94 1.46
CA ALA A 58 7.87 1.17 1.36
C ALA A 58 7.96 0.39 0.04
N LEU A 59 6.87 -0.27 -0.38
CA LEU A 59 6.83 -0.96 -1.68
C LEU A 59 7.01 0.00 -2.84
N ASN A 60 6.38 1.17 -2.80
CA ASN A 60 6.51 2.19 -3.84
C ASN A 60 7.96 2.71 -3.94
N THR A 61 8.60 2.96 -2.80
CA THR A 61 10.00 3.38 -2.74
C THR A 61 10.94 2.30 -3.28
N LEU A 62 10.74 1.03 -2.92
CA LEU A 62 11.54 -0.08 -3.45
C LEU A 62 11.39 -0.23 -4.96
N ALA A 63 10.17 -0.14 -5.48
CA ALA A 63 9.89 -0.12 -6.91
C ALA A 63 10.62 1.01 -7.64
N ALA A 64 10.69 2.20 -7.03
CA ALA A 64 11.37 3.36 -7.61
C ALA A 64 12.90 3.26 -7.55
N ILE A 65 13.46 2.65 -6.50
CA ILE A 65 14.90 2.53 -6.30
C ILE A 65 15.51 1.39 -7.14
N ALA A 66 14.80 0.28 -7.36
CA ALA A 66 15.35 -0.88 -8.06
C ALA A 66 15.91 -0.56 -9.48
N PRO A 67 15.24 0.22 -10.35
CA PRO A 67 15.81 0.64 -11.63
C PRO A 67 17.03 1.55 -11.48
N LEU A 68 17.02 2.43 -10.46
CA LEU A 68 18.13 3.34 -10.19
C LEU A 68 19.39 2.57 -9.76
N LEU A 69 19.23 1.48 -9.00
CA LEU A 69 20.32 0.57 -8.67
C LEU A 69 20.84 -0.18 -9.91
N GLY A 70 19.96 -0.60 -10.82
CA GLY A 70 20.37 -1.21 -12.09
C GLY A 70 21.16 -0.24 -12.99
N LEU A 71 20.71 1.01 -13.05
CA LEU A 71 21.41 2.11 -13.73
C LEU A 71 22.76 2.39 -13.08
N LEU A 72 22.84 2.43 -11.74
CA LEU A 72 24.11 2.55 -11.04
C LEU A 72 25.09 1.43 -11.45
N GLY A 73 24.59 0.20 -11.56
CA GLY A 73 25.36 -0.94 -12.08
C GLY A 73 25.89 -0.71 -13.49
N THR A 74 25.10 -0.12 -14.40
CA THR A 74 25.62 0.21 -15.75
C THR A 74 26.77 1.19 -15.71
N VAL A 75 26.65 2.23 -14.86
CA VAL A 75 27.70 3.25 -14.72
C VAL A 75 28.97 2.59 -14.18
N THR A 76 28.85 1.74 -13.17
CA THR A 76 30.00 0.99 -12.62
C THR A 76 30.62 0.06 -13.66
N GLY A 77 29.84 -0.71 -14.42
CA GLY A 77 30.34 -1.61 -15.46
C GLY A 77 31.03 -0.87 -16.62
N MET A 78 30.50 0.30 -17.01
CA MET A 78 31.12 1.15 -18.00
C MET A 78 32.44 1.77 -17.50
N ILE A 79 32.53 2.17 -16.24
CA ILE A 79 33.78 2.64 -15.63
C ILE A 79 34.84 1.53 -15.66
N SER A 80 34.47 0.30 -15.29
CA SER A 80 35.37 -0.87 -15.36
C SER A 80 35.83 -1.12 -16.80
N THR A 81 34.93 -1.02 -17.77
CA THR A 81 35.25 -1.16 -19.20
C THR A 81 36.26 -0.12 -19.66
N PHE A 82 36.08 1.16 -19.29
CA PHE A 82 37.04 2.21 -19.62
C PHE A 82 38.41 1.99 -18.99
N HIS A 83 38.48 1.49 -17.75
CA HIS A 83 39.74 1.16 -17.09
C HIS A 83 40.51 0.08 -17.89
N VAL A 84 39.84 -0.97 -18.34
CA VAL A 84 40.45 -2.02 -19.19
C VAL A 84 41.02 -1.42 -20.47
N ILE A 85 40.28 -0.50 -21.13
CA ILE A 85 40.76 0.19 -22.33
C ILE A 85 42.01 1.02 -22.02
N THR A 86 42.06 1.72 -20.89
CA THR A 86 43.24 2.52 -20.51
C THR A 86 44.48 1.66 -20.25
N LEU A 87 44.32 0.47 -19.64
CA LEU A 87 45.44 -0.41 -19.30
C LEU A 87 45.94 -1.25 -20.48
N TYR A 88 45.03 -1.77 -21.30
CA TYR A 88 45.34 -2.75 -22.34
C TYR A 88 45.16 -2.22 -23.77
N GLY A 89 44.76 -0.94 -23.90
CA GLY A 89 44.38 -0.36 -25.18
C GLY A 89 43.08 -0.96 -25.73
N THR A 90 42.78 -0.70 -26.98
CA THR A 90 41.60 -1.23 -27.69
C THR A 90 41.85 -2.61 -28.33
N GLY A 91 42.88 -3.33 -27.86
CA GLY A 91 43.45 -4.50 -28.55
C GLY A 91 42.64 -5.79 -28.47
N ASP A 92 41.82 -6.00 -27.44
CA ASP A 92 40.94 -7.18 -27.33
C ASP A 92 39.45 -6.79 -27.19
N PRO A 93 38.68 -6.81 -28.30
CA PRO A 93 37.26 -6.50 -28.31
C PRO A 93 36.43 -7.40 -27.38
N ARG A 94 36.88 -8.62 -27.08
CA ARG A 94 36.15 -9.55 -26.22
C ARG A 94 36.09 -9.05 -24.78
N MET A 95 37.22 -8.54 -24.27
CA MET A 95 37.30 -7.95 -22.93
C MET A 95 36.38 -6.73 -22.80
N MET A 96 36.33 -5.89 -23.84
CA MET A 96 35.42 -4.73 -23.88
C MET A 96 33.94 -5.16 -23.91
N SER A 97 33.61 -6.16 -24.73
CA SER A 97 32.23 -6.65 -24.85
C SER A 97 31.69 -7.26 -23.55
N GLY A 98 32.56 -7.86 -22.73
CA GLY A 98 32.19 -8.42 -21.42
C GLY A 98 31.69 -7.35 -20.45
N GLY A 99 32.44 -6.27 -20.25
CA GLY A 99 32.06 -5.20 -19.31
C GLY A 99 30.82 -4.41 -19.74
N ILE A 100 30.62 -4.24 -21.05
CA ILE A 100 29.38 -3.65 -21.59
C ILE A 100 28.19 -4.60 -21.37
N SER A 101 28.38 -5.90 -21.62
CA SER A 101 27.33 -6.89 -21.39
C SER A 101 26.93 -6.95 -19.91
N GLU A 102 27.91 -6.93 -19.00
CA GLU A 102 27.66 -6.92 -17.57
C GLU A 102 26.87 -5.67 -17.15
N ALA A 103 27.26 -4.50 -17.65
CA ALA A 103 26.54 -3.26 -17.42
C ALA A 103 25.06 -3.36 -17.85
N LEU A 104 24.78 -3.92 -19.03
CA LEU A 104 23.40 -4.05 -19.51
C LEU A 104 22.58 -5.03 -18.65
N VAL A 105 23.17 -6.14 -18.22
CA VAL A 105 22.51 -7.12 -17.35
C VAL A 105 22.10 -6.51 -16.01
N THR A 106 22.88 -5.61 -15.42
CA THR A 106 22.47 -4.98 -14.15
C THR A 106 21.22 -4.11 -14.29
N THR A 107 21.06 -3.43 -15.43
CA THR A 107 19.81 -2.68 -15.71
C THR A 107 18.63 -3.61 -15.93
N GLU A 108 18.83 -4.68 -16.69
CA GLU A 108 17.80 -5.69 -16.90
C GLU A 108 17.30 -6.26 -15.57
N LEU A 109 18.20 -6.61 -14.65
CA LEU A 109 17.85 -7.12 -13.33
C LEU A 109 17.11 -6.07 -12.47
N GLY A 110 17.53 -4.81 -12.52
CA GLY A 110 16.84 -3.71 -11.83
C GLY A 110 15.39 -3.56 -12.30
N LEU A 111 15.16 -3.66 -13.61
CA LEU A 111 13.82 -3.64 -14.20
C LEU A 111 13.01 -4.91 -13.88
N ALA A 112 13.65 -6.08 -13.93
CA ALA A 112 13.02 -7.36 -13.62
C ALA A 112 12.49 -7.42 -12.19
N VAL A 113 13.11 -6.70 -11.24
CA VAL A 113 12.61 -6.54 -9.87
C VAL A 113 11.58 -5.42 -9.76
N ALA A 114 11.81 -4.27 -10.41
CA ALA A 114 10.93 -3.11 -10.31
C ALA A 114 9.50 -3.38 -10.82
N ILE A 115 9.38 -4.04 -11.98
CA ILE A 115 8.09 -4.27 -12.64
C ILE A 115 7.13 -5.09 -11.76
N PRO A 116 7.51 -6.27 -11.23
CA PRO A 116 6.65 -7.02 -10.32
C PRO A 116 6.28 -6.25 -9.04
N VAL A 117 7.24 -5.51 -8.46
CA VAL A 117 6.99 -4.74 -7.23
C VAL A 117 5.99 -3.61 -7.49
N MET A 118 6.09 -2.91 -8.62
CA MET A 118 5.13 -1.88 -9.02
C MET A 118 3.72 -2.45 -9.21
N LEU A 119 3.59 -3.62 -9.88
CA LEU A 119 2.31 -4.29 -10.07
C LEU A 119 1.69 -4.71 -8.74
N MET A 120 2.49 -5.29 -7.84
CA MET A 120 2.04 -5.69 -6.51
C MET A 120 1.62 -4.49 -5.66
N HIS A 121 2.38 -3.39 -5.71
CA HIS A 121 2.02 -2.14 -5.05
C HIS A 121 0.67 -1.61 -5.55
N ALA A 122 0.46 -1.58 -6.87
CA ALA A 122 -0.81 -1.13 -7.46
C ALA A 122 -1.99 -2.01 -7.04
N PHE A 123 -1.81 -3.34 -6.99
CA PHE A 123 -2.84 -4.27 -6.54
C PHE A 123 -3.19 -4.08 -5.06
N LEU A 124 -2.18 -4.04 -4.18
CA LEU A 124 -2.37 -3.85 -2.75
C LEU A 124 -3.00 -2.49 -2.43
N ARG A 125 -2.58 -1.43 -3.13
CA ARG A 125 -3.16 -0.10 -2.99
C ARG A 125 -4.66 -0.11 -3.31
N ARG A 126 -5.07 -0.68 -4.46
CA ARG A 126 -6.50 -0.83 -4.79
C ARG A 126 -7.25 -1.63 -3.72
N ARG A 127 -6.63 -2.68 -3.18
CA ARG A 127 -7.26 -3.48 -2.13
C ARG A 127 -7.49 -2.67 -0.86
N VAL A 128 -6.53 -1.82 -0.46
CA VAL A 128 -6.70 -0.90 0.67
C VAL A 128 -7.79 0.11 0.38
N GLU A 129 -7.79 0.75 -0.79
CA GLU A 129 -8.84 1.71 -1.21
C GLU A 129 -10.25 1.08 -1.16
N HIS A 130 -10.41 -0.17 -1.59
CA HIS A 130 -11.68 -0.91 -1.46
C HIS A 130 -12.09 -1.11 0.01
N ILE A 131 -11.16 -1.49 0.89
CA ILE A 131 -11.45 -1.66 2.32
C ILE A 131 -11.85 -0.32 2.94
N VAL A 132 -11.20 0.78 2.55
CA VAL A 132 -11.55 2.13 3.00
C VAL A 132 -12.94 2.54 2.51
N GLY A 133 -13.25 2.27 1.25
CA GLY A 133 -14.60 2.49 0.71
C GLY A 133 -15.67 1.71 1.48
N ASP A 134 -15.43 0.43 1.78
CA ASP A 134 -16.34 -0.39 2.59
C ASP A 134 -16.53 0.20 4.00
N MET A 135 -15.44 0.68 4.61
CA MET A 135 -15.49 1.33 5.93
C MET A 135 -16.36 2.59 5.91
N GLU A 136 -16.18 3.46 4.92
CA GLU A 136 -16.96 4.70 4.75
C GLU A 136 -18.44 4.41 4.45
N GLU A 137 -18.73 3.51 3.51
CA GLU A 137 -20.09 3.13 3.16
C GLU A 137 -20.86 2.61 4.36
N LYS A 138 -20.27 1.66 5.12
CA LYS A 138 -20.90 1.09 6.30
C LYS A 138 -21.02 2.09 7.44
N ALA A 139 -20.07 3.01 7.57
CA ALA A 139 -20.16 4.09 8.56
C ALA A 139 -21.38 4.99 8.30
N VAL A 140 -21.52 5.49 7.07
CA VAL A 140 -22.63 6.35 6.67
C VAL A 140 -23.97 5.60 6.79
N ALA A 141 -24.01 4.34 6.36
CA ALA A 141 -25.21 3.52 6.49
C ALA A 141 -25.66 3.38 7.96
N LEU A 142 -24.73 3.13 8.87
CA LEU A 142 -25.04 3.00 10.30
C LEU A 142 -25.57 4.31 10.90
N VAL A 143 -24.94 5.44 10.59
CA VAL A 143 -25.41 6.77 11.03
C VAL A 143 -26.85 7.01 10.58
N ASN A 144 -27.14 6.77 9.30
CA ASN A 144 -28.47 6.96 8.74
C ASN A 144 -29.54 6.08 9.42
N ILE A 145 -29.20 4.82 9.73
CA ILE A 145 -30.12 3.90 10.43
C ILE A 145 -30.39 4.40 11.86
N ILE A 146 -29.35 4.83 12.59
CA ILE A 146 -29.49 5.34 13.96
C ILE A 146 -30.38 6.60 13.98
N LEU A 147 -30.16 7.53 13.06
CA LEU A 147 -30.96 8.76 12.97
C LEU A 147 -32.42 8.49 12.60
N LYS A 148 -32.65 7.57 11.65
CA LYS A 148 -34.01 7.17 11.26
C LYS A 148 -34.80 6.55 12.43
N GLU A 149 -34.12 5.88 13.36
CA GLU A 149 -34.76 5.37 14.57
C GLU A 149 -34.99 6.45 15.63
N LYS A 150 -34.09 7.44 15.77
CA LYS A 150 -34.32 8.58 16.68
C LYS A 150 -35.49 9.47 16.27
N ASN A 151 -35.76 9.56 14.96
CA ASN A 151 -36.84 10.39 14.40
C ASN A 151 -38.20 9.65 14.30
N LYS A 152 -38.28 8.41 14.78
CA LYS A 152 -39.53 7.63 14.89
C LYS A 152 -40.01 7.63 16.33
#